data_AF-A0A4R9JV60-F1
#
_entry.id   AF-A0A4R9JV60-F1
#
_cell.length_a   1.000
_cell.length_b   1.000
_cell.length_c   1.000
_cell.angle_alpha   90.00
_cell.angle_beta   90.00
_cell.angle_gamma   90.00
#
_symmetry.space_group_name_H-M   'P 1'
#
loop_
_entity.id
_entity.type
_entity.pdbx_description
1 polymer ?
#
loop_
_entity_poly.entity_id
_entity_poly.type
_entity_poly.pdbx_seq_one_letter_code
_entity_poly.pdbx_strand_id
1 'polypeptide(L)'
;MSEIASMLGNESRLLLLQLIAEGEKSVETLSEHSGLPVASTSQQLQLLKKSRMVATRREGKRILYRLEPGPIRELLEALEKFAVFKEVQETKRIRNEAPENHSGISNLELQAKMKKGGILVVDVRSSEEYKKGHIANAISVPLQELGAHKFPKNKEVIVYCRGPLCILSVNALAVLHAREITASRLATGYSGWASENL
;
A
#
# COMPACT_ATOMS: atom_id res chain seq x y z
N MET A 1 -14.67 14.87 -18.40
CA MET A 1 -13.27 14.43 -18.14
C MET A 1 -12.58 15.27 -17.06
N SER A 2 -12.60 16.61 -17.12
CA SER A 2 -11.98 17.48 -16.09
C SER A 2 -12.44 17.20 -14.66
N GLU A 3 -13.73 17.00 -14.44
CA GLU A 3 -14.29 16.67 -13.12
C GLU A 3 -13.77 15.33 -12.56
N ILE A 4 -13.67 14.30 -13.41
CA ILE A 4 -13.11 12.99 -13.05
C ILE A 4 -11.63 13.12 -12.68
N ALA A 5 -10.86 13.85 -13.49
CA ALA A 5 -9.45 14.10 -13.23
C ALA A 5 -9.25 14.89 -11.92
N SER A 6 -10.10 15.87 -11.63
CA SER A 6 -10.08 16.62 -10.37
C SER A 6 -10.39 15.74 -9.14
N MET A 7 -11.32 14.78 -9.28
CA MET A 7 -11.59 13.82 -8.22
C MET A 7 -10.37 12.92 -7.93
N LEU A 8 -9.67 12.48 -8.97
CA LEU A 8 -8.48 11.63 -8.86
C LEU A 8 -7.20 12.42 -8.52
N GLY A 9 -7.19 13.74 -8.69
CA GLY A 9 -6.00 14.58 -8.44
C GLY A 9 -5.72 14.87 -6.95
N ASN A 10 -6.43 14.24 -6.02
CA ASN A 10 -6.25 14.46 -4.58
C ASN A 10 -5.79 13.16 -3.91
N GLU A 11 -4.70 13.27 -3.15
CA GLU A 11 -4.03 12.15 -2.48
C GLU A 11 -4.97 11.37 -1.55
N SER A 12 -5.73 12.06 -0.69
CA SER A 12 -6.66 11.42 0.24
C SER A 12 -7.75 10.64 -0.49
N ARG A 13 -8.30 11.17 -1.58
CA ARG A 13 -9.32 10.47 -2.38
C ARG A 13 -8.76 9.27 -3.11
N LEU A 14 -7.57 9.38 -3.70
CA LEU A 14 -6.90 8.24 -4.33
C LEU A 14 -6.64 7.13 -3.33
N LEU A 15 -6.12 7.46 -2.14
CA LEU A 15 -5.88 6.50 -1.09
C LEU A 15 -7.16 5.80 -0.64
N LEU A 16 -8.26 6.56 -0.43
CA LEU A 16 -9.54 5.98 -0.07
C LEU A 16 -10.11 5.08 -1.18
N LEU A 17 -9.99 5.47 -2.45
CA LEU A 17 -10.40 4.64 -3.58
C LEU A 17 -9.59 3.34 -3.67
N GLN A 18 -8.26 3.39 -3.46
CA GLN A 18 -7.40 2.21 -3.40
C GLN A 18 -7.82 1.27 -2.25
N LEU A 19 -8.05 1.81 -1.05
CA LEU A 19 -8.50 1.02 0.09
C LEU A 19 -9.88 0.38 -0.14
N ILE A 20 -10.81 1.10 -0.78
CA ILE A 20 -12.14 0.57 -1.11
C ILE A 20 -12.06 -0.48 -2.23
N ALA A 21 -11.12 -0.33 -3.17
CA ALA A 21 -10.86 -1.33 -4.20
C ALA A 21 -10.47 -2.69 -3.59
N GLU A 22 -9.99 -2.76 -2.36
CA GLU A 22 -9.62 -4.05 -1.74
C GLU A 22 -10.82 -4.79 -1.13
N GLY A 23 -11.96 -4.11 -0.96
CA GLY A 23 -13.16 -4.66 -0.35
C GLY A 23 -13.95 -3.61 0.42
N GLU A 24 -15.23 -3.90 0.68
CA GLU A 24 -16.14 -2.96 1.34
C GLU A 24 -15.65 -2.62 2.76
N LYS A 25 -15.60 -1.32 3.11
CA LYS A 25 -15.06 -0.84 4.40
C LYS A 25 -15.92 0.29 4.98
N SER A 26 -15.98 0.38 6.30
CA SER A 26 -16.66 1.50 6.97
C SER A 26 -15.78 2.76 7.00
N VAL A 27 -16.38 3.89 7.37
CA VAL A 27 -15.66 5.17 7.53
C VAL A 27 -14.53 5.04 8.57
N GLU A 28 -14.78 4.31 9.66
CA GLU A 28 -13.84 4.12 10.76
C GLU A 28 -12.64 3.32 10.28
N THR A 29 -12.86 2.17 9.64
CA THR A 29 -11.78 1.36 9.06
C THR A 29 -10.99 2.14 8.01
N LEU A 30 -11.65 2.93 7.17
CA LEU A 30 -10.99 3.77 6.17
C LEU A 30 -10.14 4.87 6.81
N SER A 31 -10.64 5.49 7.89
CA SER A 31 -9.91 6.49 8.68
C SER A 31 -8.66 5.87 9.31
N GLU A 32 -8.80 4.71 9.95
CA GLU A 32 -7.69 3.97 10.55
C GLU A 32 -6.63 3.58 9.52
N HIS A 33 -7.03 3.05 8.37
CA HIS A 33 -6.09 2.58 7.34
C HIS A 33 -5.42 3.71 6.56
N SER A 34 -6.11 4.85 6.39
CA SER A 34 -5.56 6.01 5.70
C SER A 34 -4.76 6.95 6.61
N GLY A 35 -4.90 6.82 7.93
CA GLY A 35 -4.34 7.77 8.91
C GLY A 35 -5.04 9.13 8.92
N LEU A 36 -6.13 9.29 8.17
CA LEU A 36 -6.91 10.53 8.10
C LEU A 36 -7.91 10.61 9.25
N PRO A 37 -8.19 11.80 9.81
CA PRO A 37 -9.28 11.98 10.77
C PRO A 37 -10.64 11.59 10.19
N VAL A 38 -11.51 10.99 11.01
CA VAL A 38 -12.86 10.53 10.61
C VAL A 38 -13.67 11.61 9.89
N ALA A 39 -13.60 12.87 10.35
CA ALA A 39 -14.30 13.98 9.72
C ALA A 39 -13.82 14.24 8.28
N SER A 40 -12.50 14.26 8.06
CA SER A 40 -11.89 14.42 6.74
C SER A 40 -12.19 13.23 5.84
N THR A 41 -12.10 12.01 6.36
CA THR A 41 -12.44 10.78 5.63
C THR A 41 -13.90 10.80 5.16
N SER A 42 -14.83 11.12 6.07
CA SER A 42 -16.25 11.24 5.75
C SER A 42 -16.50 12.29 4.66
N GLN A 43 -15.87 13.47 4.76
CA GLN A 43 -15.98 14.52 3.75
C GLN A 43 -15.53 14.05 2.37
N GLN A 44 -14.36 13.41 2.25
CA GLN A 44 -13.86 12.90 0.97
C GLN A 44 -14.77 11.80 0.40
N LEU A 45 -15.29 10.91 1.24
CA LEU A 45 -16.21 9.86 0.82
C LEU A 45 -17.56 10.40 0.33
N GLN A 46 -18.06 11.50 0.91
CA GLN A 46 -19.25 12.18 0.38
C GLN A 46 -19.01 12.79 -1.00
N LEU A 47 -17.82 13.37 -1.24
CA LEU A 47 -17.45 13.87 -2.57
C LEU A 47 -17.36 12.74 -3.59
N LEU A 48 -16.69 11.64 -3.24
CA LEU A 48 -16.58 10.44 -4.09
C LEU A 48 -17.94 9.79 -4.36
N LYS A 49 -18.86 9.82 -3.38
CA LYS A 49 -20.23 9.33 -3.56
C LYS A 49 -21.01 10.23 -4.50
N LYS A 50 -20.90 11.55 -4.35
CA LYS A 50 -21.55 12.53 -5.24
C LYS A 50 -21.07 12.40 -6.68
N SER A 51 -19.80 12.08 -6.90
CA SER A 51 -19.23 11.82 -8.24
C SER A 51 -19.49 10.40 -8.76
N ARG A 52 -20.25 9.57 -8.04
CA ARG A 52 -20.55 8.17 -8.39
C ARG A 52 -19.30 7.31 -8.60
N MET A 53 -18.24 7.57 -7.82
CA MET A 53 -17.06 6.70 -7.77
C MET A 53 -17.20 5.61 -6.69
N VAL A 54 -18.00 5.88 -5.66
CA VAL A 54 -18.28 4.93 -4.59
C VAL A 54 -19.77 4.85 -4.29
N ALA A 55 -20.22 3.64 -3.96
CA ALA A 55 -21.55 3.37 -3.46
C ALA A 55 -21.50 3.04 -1.96
N THR A 56 -22.66 3.13 -1.31
CA THR A 56 -22.81 2.76 0.11
C THR A 56 -23.82 1.66 0.28
N ARG A 57 -23.53 0.70 1.16
CA ARG A 57 -24.48 -0.31 1.62
C ARG A 57 -24.54 -0.28 3.15
N ARG A 58 -25.71 -0.56 3.71
CA ARG A 58 -25.87 -0.68 5.16
C ARG A 58 -25.66 -2.13 5.59
N GLU A 59 -24.83 -2.33 6.61
CA GLU A 59 -24.61 -3.62 7.28
C GLU A 59 -24.85 -3.43 8.78
N GLY A 60 -26.05 -3.81 9.22
CA GLY A 60 -26.52 -3.54 10.58
C GLY A 60 -26.50 -2.04 10.91
N LYS A 61 -25.65 -1.64 11.87
CA LYS A 61 -25.47 -0.24 12.28
C LYS A 61 -24.40 0.49 11.48
N ARG A 62 -23.58 -0.22 10.69
CA ARG A 62 -22.45 0.35 9.94
C ARG A 62 -22.86 0.68 8.50
N ILE A 63 -22.24 1.72 7.94
CA ILE A 63 -22.28 2.04 6.52
C ILE A 63 -20.95 1.59 5.91
N LEU A 64 -21.02 0.69 4.93
CA LEU A 64 -19.86 0.23 4.18
C LEU A 64 -19.82 0.92 2.82
N TYR A 65 -18.62 1.30 2.42
CA TYR A 65 -18.31 1.91 1.13
C TYR A 65 -17.70 0.86 0.20
N ARG A 66 -18.13 0.89 -1.06
CA ARG A 66 -17.63 0.03 -2.14
C ARG A 66 -17.44 0.86 -3.41
N LEU A 67 -16.61 0.41 -4.34
CA LEU A 67 -16.53 1.05 -5.65
C LEU A 67 -17.88 0.92 -6.37
N GLU A 68 -18.30 1.97 -7.08
CA GLU A 68 -19.40 1.82 -8.04
C GLU A 68 -18.99 0.85 -9.16
N PRO A 69 -19.94 0.07 -9.73
CA PRO A 69 -19.66 -0.78 -10.88
C PRO A 69 -19.11 0.05 -12.04
N GLY A 70 -17.95 -0.34 -12.57
CA GLY A 70 -17.30 0.36 -13.68
C GLY A 70 -15.78 0.25 -13.60
N PRO A 71 -15.07 0.90 -14.54
CA PRO A 71 -13.63 0.71 -14.74
C PRO A 71 -12.77 1.48 -13.73
N ILE A 72 -13.26 1.72 -12.50
CA ILE A 72 -12.56 2.53 -11.50
C ILE A 72 -11.31 1.80 -11.04
N ARG A 73 -11.37 0.48 -10.85
CA ARG A 73 -10.20 -0.32 -10.47
C ARG A 73 -9.14 -0.27 -11.56
N GLU A 74 -9.54 -0.51 -12.79
CA GLU A 74 -8.69 -0.50 -13.97
C GLU A 74 -8.03 0.87 -14.17
N LEU A 75 -8.75 1.95 -13.86
CA LEU A 75 -8.23 3.30 -13.87
C LEU A 75 -7.17 3.53 -12.78
N LEU A 76 -7.41 3.08 -11.54
CA LEU A 76 -6.42 3.15 -10.46
C LEU A 76 -5.16 2.34 -10.80
N GLU A 77 -5.32 1.14 -11.35
CA GLU A 77 -4.21 0.30 -11.81
C GLU A 77 -3.43 0.96 -12.95
N ALA A 78 -4.11 1.61 -13.90
CA ALA A 78 -3.47 2.35 -14.99
C ALA A 78 -2.67 3.55 -14.46
N LEU A 79 -3.21 4.28 -13.49
CA LEU A 79 -2.49 5.37 -12.82
C LEU A 79 -1.25 4.87 -12.08
N GLU A 80 -1.36 3.76 -11.35
CA GLU A 80 -0.22 3.14 -10.66
C GLU A 80 0.86 2.70 -11.66
N LYS A 81 0.47 1.98 -12.72
CA LYS A 81 1.40 1.57 -13.79
C LYS A 81 2.11 2.76 -14.43
N PHE A 82 1.38 3.86 -14.68
CA PHE A 82 1.95 5.05 -15.29
C PHE A 82 2.90 5.80 -14.35
N ALA A 83 2.56 5.89 -13.06
CA ALA A 83 3.44 6.49 -12.06
C ALA A 83 4.74 5.68 -11.90
N VAL A 84 4.66 4.34 -11.86
CA VAL A 84 5.85 3.47 -11.86
C VAL A 84 6.67 3.66 -13.13
N PHE A 85 6.03 3.70 -14.31
CA PHE A 85 6.71 3.96 -15.57
C PHE A 85 7.47 5.30 -15.52
N LYS A 86 6.83 6.35 -14.99
CA LYS A 86 7.47 7.66 -14.81
C LYS A 86 8.68 7.59 -13.89
N GLU A 87 8.59 6.92 -12.74
CA GLU A 87 9.73 6.74 -11.83
C GLU A 87 10.88 6.00 -12.51
N VAL A 88 10.60 4.94 -13.26
CA VAL A 88 11.64 4.17 -13.98
C VAL A 88 12.32 5.01 -15.06
N GLN A 89 11.57 5.85 -15.79
CA GLN A 89 12.14 6.75 -16.80
C GLN A 89 12.96 7.87 -16.17
N GLU A 90 12.51 8.44 -15.05
CA GLU A 90 13.23 9.48 -14.32
C GLU A 90 14.54 8.92 -13.72
N THR A 91 14.48 7.73 -13.12
CA THR A 91 15.67 7.03 -12.59
C THR A 91 16.67 6.69 -13.68
N LYS A 92 16.21 6.37 -14.90
CA LYS A 92 17.10 6.16 -16.07
C LYS A 92 17.75 7.45 -16.57
N ARG A 93 17.12 8.61 -16.38
CA ARG A 93 17.69 9.94 -16.70
C ARG A 93 18.70 10.40 -15.65
N ILE A 94 18.47 10.06 -14.38
CA ILE A 94 19.34 10.44 -13.25
C ILE A 94 20.57 9.53 -13.12
N ARG A 95 20.72 8.46 -13.92
CA ARG A 95 21.89 7.56 -13.90
C ARG A 95 23.27 8.22 -14.18
N ASN A 96 23.35 9.53 -14.37
CA ASN A 96 24.61 10.26 -14.33
C ASN A 96 24.98 10.82 -12.94
N GLU A 97 24.07 10.86 -11.97
CA GLU A 97 24.34 11.29 -10.59
C GLU A 97 23.44 10.49 -9.63
N ALA A 98 23.99 9.44 -9.01
CA ALA A 98 23.27 8.71 -7.97
C ALA A 98 22.99 9.62 -6.76
N PRO A 99 21.82 9.46 -6.12
CA PRO A 99 21.83 9.46 -4.66
C PRO A 99 20.92 8.39 -4.03
N GLU A 100 21.21 8.18 -2.75
CA GLU A 100 20.90 7.06 -1.87
C GLU A 100 19.46 7.04 -1.30
N ASN A 101 19.00 5.83 -0.96
CA ASN A 101 18.16 5.50 0.20
C ASN A 101 16.65 5.81 0.26
N HIS A 102 15.89 5.76 -0.85
CA HIS A 102 14.40 5.71 -0.76
C HIS A 102 13.70 4.69 -1.69
N SER A 103 14.44 3.94 -2.51
CA SER A 103 13.85 3.11 -3.57
C SER A 103 13.49 1.67 -3.18
N GLY A 104 13.71 1.26 -1.91
CA GLY A 104 13.49 -0.12 -1.49
C GLY A 104 14.40 -1.14 -2.20
N ILE A 105 14.27 -2.41 -1.84
CA ILE A 105 15.01 -3.51 -2.46
C ILE A 105 14.23 -4.12 -3.62
N SER A 106 14.93 -4.66 -4.61
CA SER A 106 14.31 -5.37 -5.75
C SER A 106 13.89 -6.81 -5.40
N ASN A 107 13.07 -7.46 -6.24
CA ASN A 107 12.74 -8.88 -6.10
C ASN A 107 13.99 -9.77 -6.09
N LEU A 108 14.95 -9.49 -6.99
CA LEU A 108 16.21 -10.22 -7.07
C LEU A 108 17.05 -10.09 -5.80
N GLU A 109 17.09 -8.88 -5.23
CA GLU A 109 17.80 -8.63 -3.98
C GLU A 109 17.12 -9.32 -2.79
N LEU A 110 15.78 -9.27 -2.72
CA LEU A 110 15.02 -10.00 -1.70
C LEU A 110 15.31 -11.50 -1.76
N GLN A 111 15.28 -12.12 -2.95
CA GLN A 111 15.62 -13.53 -3.10
C GLN A 111 17.04 -13.85 -2.62
N ALA A 112 18.02 -13.02 -2.96
CA ALA A 112 19.39 -13.19 -2.52
C ALA A 112 19.51 -13.13 -0.98
N LYS A 113 18.82 -12.15 -0.36
CA LYS A 113 18.78 -12.01 1.10
C LYS A 113 18.03 -13.18 1.77
N MET A 114 16.94 -13.68 1.19
CA MET A 114 16.22 -14.86 1.69
C MET A 114 17.10 -16.10 1.70
N LYS A 115 17.93 -16.31 0.66
CA LYS A 115 18.88 -17.44 0.57
C LYS A 115 20.02 -17.32 1.59
N LYS A 116 20.54 -16.12 1.81
CA LYS A 116 21.63 -15.86 2.76
C LYS A 116 21.17 -15.98 4.22
N GLY A 117 19.88 -15.76 4.48
CA GLY A 117 19.33 -15.65 5.83
C GLY A 117 19.65 -14.30 6.47
N GLY A 118 19.27 -14.13 7.74
CA GLY A 118 19.48 -12.87 8.47
C GLY A 118 18.44 -11.78 8.19
N ILE A 119 17.37 -12.10 7.45
CA ILE A 119 16.23 -11.20 7.25
C ILE A 119 14.94 -11.76 7.86
N LEU A 120 13.98 -10.87 8.07
CA LEU A 120 12.60 -11.19 8.39
C LEU A 120 11.69 -10.46 7.38
N VAL A 121 10.95 -11.22 6.58
CA VAL A 121 9.99 -10.66 5.63
C VAL A 121 8.66 -10.44 6.33
N VAL A 122 8.08 -9.23 6.21
CA VAL A 122 6.89 -8.80 6.94
C VAL A 122 5.85 -8.25 5.97
N ASP A 123 4.68 -8.87 5.96
CA ASP A 123 3.50 -8.40 5.24
C ASP A 123 2.74 -7.39 6.11
N VAL A 124 2.71 -6.13 5.67
CA VAL A 124 2.01 -5.05 6.40
C VAL A 124 0.58 -4.81 5.92
N ARG A 125 0.07 -5.67 5.04
CA ARG A 125 -1.33 -5.67 4.60
C ARG A 125 -2.24 -6.29 5.67
N SER A 126 -3.54 -6.29 5.40
CA SER A 126 -4.51 -6.99 6.25
C SER A 126 -4.21 -8.49 6.34
N SER A 127 -4.54 -9.12 7.46
CA SER A 127 -4.37 -10.56 7.65
C SER A 127 -5.17 -11.39 6.63
N GLU A 128 -6.28 -10.85 6.14
CA GLU A 128 -7.13 -11.42 5.11
C GLU A 128 -6.43 -11.46 3.74
N GLU A 129 -5.70 -10.40 3.38
CA GLU A 129 -4.88 -10.40 2.17
C GLU A 129 -3.73 -11.38 2.27
N TYR A 130 -3.04 -11.42 3.42
CA TYR A 130 -1.98 -12.39 3.68
C TYR A 130 -2.48 -13.83 3.50
N LYS A 131 -3.66 -14.16 4.06
CA LYS A 131 -4.27 -15.50 3.92
C LYS A 131 -4.61 -15.87 2.46
N LYS A 132 -4.96 -14.89 1.62
CA LYS A 132 -5.24 -15.11 0.19
C LYS A 132 -3.97 -15.36 -0.63
N GLY A 133 -2.82 -14.90 -0.14
CA GLY A 133 -1.52 -15.13 -0.75
C GLY A 133 -0.49 -14.15 -0.22
N HIS A 134 0.72 -14.64 0.01
CA HIS A 134 1.82 -13.89 0.62
C HIS A 134 3.16 -14.42 0.14
N ILE A 135 4.23 -13.65 0.34
CA ILE A 135 5.59 -14.09 0.02
C ILE A 135 5.99 -15.23 0.97
N ALA A 136 6.57 -16.30 0.44
CA ALA A 136 6.98 -17.45 1.23
C ALA A 136 7.88 -17.05 2.41
N ASN A 137 7.64 -17.65 3.59
CA ASN A 137 8.32 -17.36 4.86
C ASN A 137 8.11 -15.94 5.43
N ALA A 138 7.21 -15.14 4.85
CA ALA A 138 6.82 -13.87 5.43
C ALA A 138 5.90 -14.07 6.65
N ILE A 139 5.99 -13.20 7.64
CA ILE A 139 5.02 -13.11 8.73
C ILE A 139 3.98 -12.01 8.45
N SER A 140 2.75 -12.20 8.90
CA SER A 140 1.72 -11.16 8.85
C SER A 140 1.84 -10.26 10.08
N VAL A 141 2.11 -8.97 9.86
CA VAL A 141 2.04 -7.95 10.89
C VAL A 141 1.39 -6.71 10.26
N PRO A 142 0.05 -6.61 10.28
CA PRO A 142 -0.66 -5.45 9.73
C PRO A 142 -0.10 -4.14 10.28
N LEU A 143 -0.13 -3.07 9.48
CA LEU A 143 0.47 -1.77 9.84
C LEU A 143 0.05 -1.27 11.24
N GLN A 144 -1.20 -1.52 11.65
CA GLN A 144 -1.74 -1.11 12.95
C GLN A 144 -1.10 -1.86 14.12
N GLU A 145 -0.68 -3.10 13.91
CA GLU A 145 -0.07 -3.96 14.92
C GLU A 145 1.46 -3.79 14.99
N LEU A 146 2.04 -3.15 13.97
CA LEU A 146 3.48 -2.99 13.80
C LEU A 146 4.13 -2.34 15.02
N GLY A 147 3.50 -1.32 15.61
CA GLY A 147 4.02 -0.59 16.77
C GLY A 147 4.13 -1.44 18.04
N ALA A 148 3.24 -2.41 18.22
CA ALA A 148 3.24 -3.30 19.39
C ALA A 148 4.08 -4.57 19.15
N HIS A 149 4.29 -4.95 17.88
CA HIS A 149 5.00 -6.17 17.52
C HIS A 149 6.48 -6.12 17.95
N LYS A 150 7.00 -7.24 18.45
CA LYS A 150 8.40 -7.38 18.87
C LYS A 150 9.24 -7.97 17.73
N PHE A 151 10.16 -7.18 17.20
CA PHE A 151 11.05 -7.61 16.13
C PHE A 151 12.41 -8.11 16.67
N PRO A 152 13.03 -9.10 16.00
CA PRO A 152 14.37 -9.57 16.35
C PRO A 152 15.43 -8.50 16.06
N LYS A 153 16.29 -8.21 17.04
CA LYS A 153 17.33 -7.16 16.92
C LYS A 153 18.49 -7.52 15.98
N ASN A 154 18.63 -8.79 15.60
CA ASN A 154 19.73 -9.32 14.80
C ASN A 154 19.35 -9.61 13.35
N LYS A 155 18.16 -9.20 12.90
CA LYS A 155 17.70 -9.39 11.53
C LYS A 155 17.27 -8.07 10.92
N GLU A 156 17.55 -7.90 9.63
CA GLU A 156 16.96 -6.82 8.85
C GLU A 156 15.49 -7.16 8.57
N VAL A 157 14.59 -6.20 8.80
CA VAL A 157 13.17 -6.35 8.51
C VAL A 157 12.88 -5.87 7.09
N ILE A 158 12.37 -6.76 6.23
CA ILE A 158 11.91 -6.39 4.89
C ILE A 158 10.39 -6.29 4.90
N VAL A 159 9.84 -5.08 4.84
CA VAL A 159 8.40 -4.87 4.76
C VAL A 159 7.91 -4.87 3.32
N TYR A 160 6.73 -5.42 3.07
CA TYR A 160 6.05 -5.26 1.78
C TYR A 160 4.55 -4.98 1.98
N CYS A 161 3.99 -4.22 1.05
CA CYS A 161 2.56 -3.97 0.92
C CYS A 161 2.08 -4.57 -0.43
N ARG A 162 0.98 -4.06 -0.99
CA ARG A 162 0.35 -4.53 -2.22
C ARG A 162 1.19 -4.30 -3.44
N GLY A 163 1.76 -3.11 -3.59
CA GLY A 163 2.41 -2.68 -4.81
C GLY A 163 3.42 -1.57 -4.58
N PRO A 164 4.06 -1.10 -5.65
CA PRO A 164 5.19 -0.20 -5.58
C PRO A 164 4.86 1.18 -5.00
N LEU A 165 3.61 1.64 -5.14
CA LEU A 165 3.14 2.95 -4.67
C LEU A 165 2.32 2.87 -3.39
N CYS A 166 2.25 1.70 -2.74
CA CYS A 166 1.46 1.56 -1.53
C CYS A 166 2.09 2.36 -0.36
N ILE A 167 1.34 3.35 0.12
CA ILE A 167 1.73 4.19 1.27
C ILE A 167 1.96 3.40 2.56
N LEU A 168 1.28 2.26 2.76
CA LEU A 168 1.46 1.44 3.97
C LEU A 168 2.92 0.98 4.12
N SER A 169 3.61 0.72 3.00
CA SER A 169 5.02 0.32 3.06
C SER A 169 5.94 1.47 3.49
N VAL A 170 5.60 2.72 3.14
CA VAL A 170 6.31 3.92 3.59
C VAL A 170 6.04 4.20 5.06
N ASN A 171 4.76 4.13 5.46
CA ASN A 171 4.35 4.31 6.85
C ASN A 171 4.97 3.23 7.77
N ALA A 172 5.04 1.99 7.29
CA ALA A 172 5.69 0.91 8.03
C ALA A 172 7.17 1.18 8.29
N LEU A 173 7.91 1.71 7.31
CA LEU A 173 9.31 2.11 7.51
C LEU A 173 9.44 3.19 8.59
N ALA A 174 8.59 4.21 8.55
CA ALA A 174 8.59 5.26 9.57
C ALA A 174 8.37 4.70 10.98
N VAL A 175 7.42 3.78 11.15
CA VAL A 175 7.14 3.12 12.44
C VAL A 175 8.32 2.27 12.91
N LEU A 176 8.98 1.55 12.01
CA LEU A 176 10.12 0.68 12.36
C LEU A 176 11.38 1.49 12.69
N HIS A 177 11.69 2.51 11.90
CA HIS A 177 12.86 3.36 12.11
C HIS A 177 12.75 4.18 13.40
N ALA A 178 11.54 4.65 13.75
CA ALA A 178 11.29 5.31 15.03
C ALA A 178 11.56 4.42 16.26
N ARG A 179 11.68 3.09 16.04
CA ARG A 179 11.96 2.08 17.05
C ARG A 179 13.37 1.48 16.90
N GLU A 180 14.23 2.14 16.10
CA GLU A 180 15.61 1.72 15.83
C GLU A 180 15.72 0.31 15.21
N ILE A 181 14.69 -0.10 14.47
CA ILE A 181 14.69 -1.38 13.76
C ILE A 181 15.24 -1.14 12.34
N THR A 182 16.32 -1.84 11.99
CA THR A 182 16.86 -1.83 10.62
C THR A 182 15.84 -2.43 9.68
N ALA A 183 15.25 -1.60 8.81
CA ALA A 183 14.20 -2.00 7.91
C ALA A 183 14.33 -1.41 6.52
N SER A 184 14.00 -2.22 5.51
CA SER A 184 13.92 -1.85 4.09
C SER A 184 12.56 -2.28 3.54
N ARG A 185 12.06 -1.62 2.49
CA ARG A 185 10.81 -2.05 1.81
C ARG A 185 11.11 -2.86 0.55
N LEU A 186 10.24 -3.81 0.21
CA LEU A 186 10.23 -4.40 -1.13
C LEU A 186 9.65 -3.39 -2.12
N ALA A 187 10.43 -2.98 -3.11
CA ALA A 187 10.11 -1.89 -4.03
C ALA A 187 8.84 -2.15 -4.83
N THR A 188 8.62 -3.39 -5.23
CA THR A 188 7.54 -3.88 -6.11
C THR A 188 6.27 -4.28 -5.35
N GLY A 189 6.35 -4.45 -4.02
CA GLY A 189 5.27 -5.03 -3.22
C GLY A 189 4.90 -6.47 -3.63
N TYR A 190 3.78 -6.96 -3.10
CA TYR A 190 3.28 -8.30 -3.36
C TYR A 190 2.84 -8.51 -4.82
N SER A 191 2.27 -7.49 -5.48
CA SER A 191 1.77 -7.59 -6.85
C SER A 191 2.90 -7.85 -7.84
N GLY A 192 4.01 -7.13 -7.73
CA GLY A 192 5.18 -7.38 -8.56
C GLY A 192 5.88 -8.70 -8.22
N TRP A 193 5.92 -9.10 -6.94
CA TRP A 193 6.40 -10.43 -6.57
C TRP A 193 5.56 -11.56 -7.20
N ALA A 194 4.24 -11.50 -7.03
CA ALA A 194 3.31 -12.52 -7.52
C ALA A 194 3.29 -12.61 -9.05
N SER A 195 3.52 -11.49 -9.76
CA SER A 195 3.58 -11.49 -11.23
C SER A 195 4.76 -12.25 -11.82
N GLU A 196 5.82 -12.46 -11.05
CA GLU A 196 7.02 -13.19 -11.48
C GLU A 196 6.91 -14.71 -11.22
N ASN A 197 5.75 -15.22 -10.78
CA ASN A 197 5.48 -16.63 -10.47
C ASN A 197 6.53 -17.27 -9.52
N LEU A 198 6.86 -16.55 -8.44
CA LEU A 198 7.80 -16.98 -7.39
C LEU A 198 7.09 -17.39 -6.10
#